data_AF-A0A3R9Z6X0-F1
#
_entry.id   AF-A0A3R9Z6X0-F1
#
_cell.length_a   1.000
_cell.length_b   1.000
_cell.length_c   1.000
_cell.angle_alpha   90.00
_cell.angle_beta   90.00
_cell.angle_gamma   90.00
#
_symmetry.space_group_name_H-M   'P 1'
#
loop_
_entity.id
_entity.type
_entity.pdbx_description
1 polymer ?
#
loop_
_entity_poly.entity_id
_entity_poly.type
_entity_poly.pdbx_seq_one_letter_code
_entity_poly.pdbx_strand_id
1 'polypeptide(L)'
;MSQLTQSPLRARLDAIPWRNFRTCLGPADKMGEVLERLASTDSAAALAASRELWCDLVSGGIGPPPVAVLALPFVLDVLPQAGEQLTTELLELIWRCVHFDRPDETATFQELRRMVIAQRPRLFGYATDPNQEIAELAKDILADIGEKTVSSKPA
;
A
#
# COMPACT_ATOMS: atom_id res chain seq x y z
N MET A 1 -23.38 -17.51 -25.26
CA MET A 1 -23.12 -16.54 -24.18
C MET A 1 -21.95 -17.06 -23.38
N SER A 2 -20.74 -16.59 -23.69
CA SER A 2 -19.53 -17.04 -22.99
C SER A 2 -19.54 -16.46 -21.58
N GLN A 3 -19.64 -17.32 -20.57
CA GLN A 3 -19.43 -16.93 -19.18
C GLN A 3 -17.96 -16.48 -19.07
N LEU A 4 -17.74 -15.17 -19.00
CA LEU A 4 -16.45 -14.61 -18.62
C LEU A 4 -16.21 -15.03 -17.17
N THR A 5 -15.40 -16.04 -16.94
CA THR A 5 -14.84 -16.35 -15.62
C THR A 5 -14.02 -15.13 -15.18
N GLN A 6 -14.61 -14.28 -14.35
CA GLN A 6 -13.89 -13.18 -13.72
C GLN A 6 -12.77 -13.76 -12.85
N SER A 7 -11.59 -13.14 -12.91
CA SER A 7 -10.49 -13.51 -12.02
C SER A 7 -10.90 -13.26 -10.56
N PRO A 8 -10.37 -14.03 -9.59
CA PRO A 8 -10.66 -13.82 -8.17
C PRO A 8 -10.36 -12.39 -7.68
N LEU A 9 -9.35 -11.74 -8.26
CA LEU A 9 -9.04 -10.34 -8.02
C LEU A 9 -10.16 -9.41 -8.54
N ARG A 10 -10.59 -9.59 -9.79
CA ARG A 10 -11.62 -8.74 -10.40
C ARG A 10 -12.93 -8.81 -9.61
N ALA A 11 -13.33 -9.99 -9.17
CA ALA A 11 -14.52 -10.17 -8.34
C ALA A 11 -14.42 -9.41 -6.99
N ARG A 12 -13.25 -9.41 -6.34
CA ARG A 12 -13.01 -8.64 -5.11
C ARG A 12 -13.07 -7.13 -5.35
N LEU A 13 -12.51 -6.66 -6.46
CA LEU A 13 -12.51 -5.24 -6.82
C LEU A 13 -13.92 -4.74 -7.18
N ASP A 14 -14.69 -5.51 -7.96
CA ASP A 14 -16.05 -5.13 -8.37
C ASP A 14 -17.05 -5.17 -7.20
N ALA A 15 -16.76 -5.91 -6.13
CA ALA A 15 -17.59 -5.97 -4.92
C ALA A 15 -17.55 -4.68 -4.09
N ILE A 16 -16.55 -3.80 -4.31
CA ILE A 16 -16.40 -2.55 -3.57
C ILE A 16 -17.12 -1.43 -4.33
N PRO A 17 -18.05 -0.68 -3.72
CA PRO A 17 -18.76 0.40 -4.38
C PRO A 17 -17.89 1.67 -4.46
N TRP A 18 -16.82 1.65 -5.25
CA TRP A 18 -15.79 2.70 -5.32
C TRP A 18 -16.33 4.12 -5.49
N ARG A 19 -17.41 4.29 -6.26
CA ARG A 19 -18.10 5.57 -6.48
C ARG A 19 -18.60 6.27 -5.22
N ASN A 20 -18.71 5.54 -4.11
CA ASN A 20 -19.13 6.09 -2.83
C ASN A 20 -17.97 6.76 -2.06
N PHE A 21 -16.74 6.71 -2.61
CA PHE A 21 -15.54 7.19 -1.96
C PHE A 21 -14.82 8.27 -2.77
N ARG A 22 -13.91 8.97 -2.10
CA ARG A 22 -13.05 9.99 -2.69
C ARG A 22 -11.58 9.72 -2.37
N THR A 23 -10.72 10.06 -3.32
CA THR A 23 -9.26 10.10 -3.22
C THR A 23 -8.82 11.52 -2.85
N CYS A 24 -7.53 11.75 -2.69
CA CYS A 24 -6.96 13.10 -2.58
C CYS A 24 -7.22 13.97 -3.82
N LEU A 25 -7.42 13.35 -4.99
CA LEU A 25 -7.55 14.05 -6.27
C LEU A 25 -8.97 14.10 -6.82
N GLY A 26 -9.92 13.33 -6.25
CA GLY A 26 -11.29 13.35 -6.76
C GLY A 26 -12.11 12.11 -6.41
N PRO A 27 -13.12 11.77 -7.23
CA PRO A 27 -13.88 10.53 -7.10
C PRO A 27 -12.99 9.29 -7.25
N ALA A 28 -13.27 8.24 -6.49
CA ALA A 28 -12.51 6.98 -6.55
C ALA A 28 -12.99 6.01 -7.63
N ASP A 29 -13.76 6.48 -8.63
CA ASP A 29 -14.46 5.64 -9.63
C ASP A 29 -13.52 4.66 -10.37
N LYS A 30 -12.26 5.07 -10.57
CA LYS A 30 -11.25 4.29 -11.29
C LYS A 30 -10.36 3.41 -10.39
N MET A 31 -10.53 3.46 -9.07
CA MET A 31 -9.65 2.78 -8.12
C MET A 31 -9.52 1.28 -8.40
N GLY A 32 -10.63 0.61 -8.76
CA GLY A 32 -10.60 -0.79 -9.17
C GLY A 32 -9.68 -1.06 -10.37
N GLU A 33 -9.73 -0.22 -11.40
CA GLU A 33 -8.86 -0.35 -12.59
C GLU A 33 -7.39 -0.08 -12.26
N VAL A 34 -7.11 0.88 -11.36
CA VAL A 34 -5.74 1.14 -10.89
C VAL A 34 -5.19 -0.08 -10.14
N LEU A 35 -5.96 -0.65 -9.21
CA LEU A 35 -5.55 -1.82 -8.43
C LEU A 35 -5.40 -3.09 -9.27
N GLU A 36 -6.22 -3.25 -10.32
CA GLU A 36 -6.04 -4.34 -11.28
C GLU A 36 -4.74 -4.19 -12.08
N ARG A 37 -4.40 -2.98 -12.53
CA ARG A 37 -3.12 -2.71 -13.20
C ARG A 37 -1.93 -2.91 -12.27
N LEU A 38 -2.05 -2.51 -11.00
CA LEU A 38 -1.03 -2.73 -9.99
C LEU A 38 -0.67 -4.22 -9.86
N ALA A 39 -1.68 -5.09 -9.90
CA ALA A 39 -1.50 -6.54 -9.79
C ALA A 39 -1.14 -7.22 -11.13
N SER A 40 -0.95 -6.46 -12.21
CA SER A 40 -0.59 -7.02 -13.51
C SER A 40 0.87 -7.50 -13.55
N THR A 41 1.17 -8.43 -14.45
CA THR A 41 2.54 -8.89 -14.71
C THR A 41 3.35 -7.93 -15.58
N ASP A 42 2.72 -6.86 -16.09
CA ASP A 42 3.40 -5.80 -16.83
C ASP A 42 4.01 -4.83 -15.81
N SER A 43 5.32 -4.93 -15.62
CA SER A 43 6.05 -4.12 -14.64
C SER A 43 5.89 -2.61 -14.89
N ALA A 44 5.79 -2.16 -16.15
CA ALA A 44 5.62 -0.75 -16.45
C ALA A 44 4.20 -0.28 -16.08
N ALA A 45 3.19 -1.10 -16.36
CA ALA A 45 1.81 -0.82 -15.97
C ALA A 45 1.64 -0.83 -14.45
N ALA A 46 2.25 -1.79 -13.75
CA ALA A 46 2.20 -1.89 -12.30
C ALA A 46 2.89 -0.68 -11.62
N LEU A 47 4.05 -0.25 -12.12
CA LEU A 47 4.75 0.92 -11.61
C LEU A 47 4.02 2.24 -11.91
N ALA A 48 3.37 2.35 -13.08
CA ALA A 48 2.51 3.50 -13.34
C ALA A 48 1.32 3.54 -12.37
N ALA A 49 0.72 2.38 -12.09
CA ALA A 49 -0.39 2.26 -11.14
C ALA A 49 0.04 2.58 -9.69
N SER A 50 1.24 2.20 -9.24
CA SER A 50 1.72 2.56 -7.89
C SER A 50 1.83 4.08 -7.70
N ARG A 51 2.27 4.80 -8.73
CA ARG A 51 2.39 6.27 -8.72
C ARG A 51 1.03 6.95 -8.75
N GLU A 52 0.09 6.42 -9.52
CA GLU A 52 -1.30 6.88 -9.49
C GLU A 52 -1.91 6.68 -8.09
N LEU A 53 -1.68 5.53 -7.44
CA LEU A 53 -2.12 5.29 -6.07
C LEU A 53 -1.47 6.24 -5.07
N TRP A 54 -0.19 6.59 -5.25
CA TRP A 54 0.46 7.59 -4.41
C TRP A 54 -0.28 8.94 -4.48
N CYS A 55 -0.56 9.40 -5.70
CA CYS A 55 -1.34 10.60 -5.93
C CYS A 55 -2.75 10.51 -5.31
N ASP A 56 -3.45 9.40 -5.50
CA ASP A 56 -4.82 9.24 -5.00
C ASP A 56 -4.91 9.07 -3.48
N LEU A 57 -3.94 8.41 -2.86
CA LEU A 57 -4.06 8.00 -1.46
C LEU A 57 -3.28 8.91 -0.50
N VAL A 58 -2.22 9.59 -0.95
CA VAL A 58 -1.30 10.24 0.01
C VAL A 58 -0.79 11.64 -0.38
N SER A 59 -1.03 12.13 -1.60
CA SER A 59 -0.49 13.44 -2.01
C SER A 59 -1.21 14.66 -1.42
N GLY A 60 -2.31 14.47 -0.68
CA GLY A 60 -3.16 15.57 -0.17
C GLY A 60 -2.66 16.29 1.08
N GLY A 61 -1.58 15.83 1.72
CA GLY A 61 -0.97 16.48 2.90
C GLY A 61 -1.80 16.43 4.21
N ILE A 62 -3.06 15.98 4.15
CA ILE A 62 -4.01 15.90 5.28
C ILE A 62 -4.21 14.47 5.82
N GLY A 63 -3.32 13.54 5.45
CA GLY A 63 -3.43 12.12 5.76
C GLY A 63 -4.25 11.34 4.71
N PRO A 64 -4.23 9.99 4.79
CA PRO A 64 -4.88 9.16 3.79
C PRO A 64 -6.41 9.24 3.86
N PRO A 65 -7.11 9.27 2.71
CA PRO A 65 -8.57 9.26 2.67
C PRO A 65 -9.13 7.88 3.09
N PRO A 66 -10.40 7.78 3.50
CA PRO A 66 -11.01 6.51 3.89
C PRO A 66 -10.90 5.38 2.85
N VAL A 67 -10.82 5.71 1.56
CA VAL A 67 -10.64 4.73 0.48
C VAL A 67 -9.30 3.98 0.58
N ALA A 68 -8.29 4.54 1.25
CA ALA A 68 -7.01 3.87 1.48
C ALA A 68 -7.19 2.57 2.27
N VAL A 69 -8.13 2.51 3.22
CA VAL A 69 -8.44 1.27 3.98
C VAL A 69 -8.93 0.16 3.06
N LEU A 70 -9.65 0.52 2.00
CA LEU A 70 -10.18 -0.43 1.02
C LEU A 70 -9.12 -0.84 -0.02
N ALA A 71 -8.20 0.07 -0.35
CA ALA A 71 -7.15 -0.17 -1.34
C ALA A 71 -5.95 -0.93 -0.77
N LEU A 72 -5.57 -0.66 0.49
CA LEU A 72 -4.37 -1.21 1.12
C LEU A 72 -4.28 -2.76 1.09
N PRO A 73 -5.36 -3.56 1.26
CA PRO A 73 -5.25 -5.02 1.16
C PRO A 73 -4.71 -5.48 -0.19
N PHE A 74 -5.12 -4.81 -1.28
CA PHE A 74 -4.68 -5.15 -2.62
C PHE A 74 -3.21 -4.76 -2.85
N VAL A 75 -2.78 -3.63 -2.29
CA VAL A 75 -1.35 -3.24 -2.28
C VAL A 75 -0.51 -4.28 -1.54
N LEU A 76 -0.97 -4.72 -0.36
CA LEU A 76 -0.28 -5.73 0.44
C LEU A 76 -0.25 -7.11 -0.22
N ASP A 77 -1.25 -7.45 -1.04
CA ASP A 77 -1.30 -8.69 -1.82
C ASP A 77 -0.27 -8.72 -2.97
N VAL A 78 0.10 -7.54 -3.50
CA VAL A 78 1.07 -7.41 -4.62
C VAL A 78 2.52 -7.49 -4.15
N LEU A 79 2.83 -6.96 -2.95
CA LEU A 79 4.19 -6.90 -2.39
C LEU A 79 5.04 -8.18 -2.57
N PRO A 80 4.54 -9.40 -2.30
CA PRO A 80 5.36 -10.61 -2.40
C PRO A 80 5.80 -10.98 -3.82
N GLN A 81 5.16 -10.40 -4.84
CA GLN A 81 5.39 -10.70 -6.25
C GLN A 81 6.08 -9.54 -6.99
N ALA A 82 6.27 -8.41 -6.31
CA ALA A 82 6.87 -7.21 -6.87
C ALA A 82 8.38 -7.39 -7.06
N GLY A 83 8.90 -6.87 -8.18
CA GLY A 83 10.34 -6.65 -8.34
C GLY A 83 10.81 -5.45 -7.50
N GLU A 84 12.12 -5.31 -7.32
CA GLU A 84 12.73 -4.33 -6.41
C GLU A 84 12.14 -2.92 -6.52
N GLN A 85 12.07 -2.36 -7.74
CA GLN A 85 11.56 -0.99 -7.95
C GLN A 85 10.11 -0.82 -7.50
N LEU A 86 9.25 -1.80 -7.78
CA LEU A 86 7.86 -1.74 -7.36
C LEU A 86 7.74 -1.97 -5.85
N THR A 87 8.58 -2.84 -5.28
CA THR A 87 8.64 -3.06 -3.83
C THR A 87 8.97 -1.76 -3.09
N THR A 88 9.97 -1.00 -3.56
CA THR A 88 10.30 0.33 -3.00
C THR A 88 9.07 1.25 -3.01
N GLU A 89 8.45 1.47 -4.17
CA GLU A 89 7.29 2.40 -4.29
C GLU A 89 6.09 1.95 -3.45
N LEU A 90 5.87 0.64 -3.31
CA LEU A 90 4.81 0.11 -2.45
C LEU A 90 5.13 0.27 -0.97
N LEU A 91 6.38 0.06 -0.54
CA LEU A 91 6.78 0.29 0.84
C LEU A 91 6.69 1.77 1.21
N GLU A 92 7.10 2.68 0.33
CA GLU A 92 6.89 4.12 0.52
C GLU A 92 5.41 4.46 0.68
N LEU A 93 4.55 3.94 -0.22
CA LEU A 93 3.11 4.16 -0.16
C LEU A 93 2.53 3.68 1.18
N ILE A 94 2.93 2.49 1.62
CA ILE A 94 2.51 1.90 2.89
C ILE A 94 3.00 2.75 4.07
N TRP A 95 4.28 3.14 4.05
CA TRP A 95 4.86 4.02 5.06
C TRP A 95 4.06 5.31 5.17
N ARG A 96 3.74 5.95 4.04
CA ARG A 96 2.96 7.18 4.03
C ARG A 96 1.51 7.01 4.51
N CYS A 97 0.95 5.81 4.41
CA CYS A 97 -0.35 5.48 5.01
C CYS A 97 -0.31 5.40 6.55
N VAL A 98 0.85 5.13 7.15
CA VAL A 98 1.00 4.92 8.61
C VAL A 98 1.93 5.93 9.30
N HIS A 99 2.61 6.78 8.53
CA HIS A 99 3.51 7.81 9.01
C HIS A 99 2.89 9.20 8.83
N PHE A 100 2.54 9.83 9.95
CA PHE A 100 1.96 11.17 9.93
C PHE A 100 2.30 11.96 11.20
N ASP A 101 2.84 13.17 11.02
CA ASP A 101 3.37 14.04 12.09
C ASP A 101 2.35 14.45 13.15
N ARG A 102 1.06 14.35 12.82
CA ARG A 102 -0.05 14.58 13.72
C ARG A 102 -1.01 13.43 13.56
N PRO A 103 -0.78 12.28 14.20
CA PRO A 103 -1.69 11.15 14.10
C PRO A 103 -3.01 11.59 14.74
N ASP A 104 -3.85 12.26 13.95
CA ASP A 104 -5.23 12.46 14.29
C ASP A 104 -5.76 11.05 14.49
N GLU A 105 -6.40 10.81 15.63
CA GLU A 105 -6.98 9.53 16.05
C GLU A 105 -8.18 9.14 15.16
N THR A 106 -8.09 9.38 13.86
CA THR A 106 -9.11 9.01 12.90
C THR A 106 -9.18 7.49 12.83
N ALA A 107 -10.40 6.98 12.75
CA ALA A 107 -10.65 5.56 12.55
C ALA A 107 -9.92 5.02 11.31
N THR A 108 -9.78 5.85 10.25
CA THR A 108 -9.03 5.52 9.04
C THR A 108 -7.57 5.19 9.36
N PHE A 109 -6.87 6.09 10.06
CA PHE A 109 -5.46 5.89 10.38
C PHE A 109 -5.25 4.69 11.30
N GLN A 110 -6.09 4.53 12.33
CA GLN A 110 -6.03 3.38 13.24
C GLN A 110 -6.22 2.05 12.49
N GLU A 111 -7.13 2.02 11.52
CA GLU A 111 -7.38 0.82 10.72
C GLU A 111 -6.23 0.51 9.77
N LEU A 112 -5.69 1.51 9.05
CA LEU A 112 -4.49 1.33 8.22
C LEU A 112 -3.32 0.81 9.05
N ARG A 113 -3.09 1.40 10.23
CA ARG A 113 -2.02 0.95 11.14
C ARG A 113 -2.24 -0.49 11.61
N ARG A 114 -3.48 -0.89 11.93
CA ARG A 114 -3.82 -2.27 12.29
C ARG A 114 -3.49 -3.25 11.16
N MET A 115 -3.80 -2.88 9.92
CA MET A 115 -3.53 -3.70 8.73
C MET A 115 -2.02 -3.87 8.50
N VAL A 116 -1.24 -2.80 8.64
CA VAL A 116 0.23 -2.86 8.51
C VAL A 116 0.87 -3.65 9.67
N ILE A 117 0.35 -3.51 10.89
CA ILE A 117 0.76 -4.34 12.04
C ILE A 117 0.59 -5.84 11.76
N ALA A 118 -0.48 -6.24 11.06
CA ALA A 118 -0.67 -7.64 10.68
C ALA A 118 0.40 -8.16 9.70
N GLN A 119 1.13 -7.27 9.01
CA GLN A 119 2.20 -7.61 8.07
C GLN A 119 3.59 -7.63 8.72
N ARG A 120 3.71 -7.45 10.04
CA ARG A 120 4.99 -7.45 10.77
C ARG A 120 5.97 -8.55 10.35
N PRO A 121 5.59 -9.85 10.29
CA PRO A 121 6.53 -10.89 9.90
C PRO A 121 7.14 -10.67 8.51
N ARG A 122 6.33 -10.16 7.57
CA ARG A 122 6.78 -9.86 6.21
C ARG A 122 7.69 -8.63 6.18
N LEU A 123 7.34 -7.58 6.92
CA LEU A 123 8.17 -6.37 7.05
C LEU A 123 9.54 -6.66 7.65
N PHE A 124 9.63 -7.57 8.64
CA PHE A 124 10.92 -8.03 9.15
C PHE A 124 11.76 -8.74 8.08
N GLY A 125 11.13 -9.46 7.15
CA GLY A 125 11.82 -10.03 5.99
C GLY A 125 12.45 -8.94 5.12
N TYR A 126 11.67 -7.92 4.74
CA TYR A 126 12.16 -6.78 3.96
C TYR A 126 13.23 -5.96 4.69
N ALA A 127 13.19 -5.86 6.03
CA ALA A 127 14.22 -5.16 6.81
C ALA A 127 15.62 -5.80 6.70
N THR A 128 15.71 -7.02 6.15
CA THR A 128 16.97 -7.74 5.88
C THR A 128 17.27 -7.88 4.39
N ASP A 129 16.52 -7.19 3.53
CA ASP A 129 16.69 -7.23 2.08
C ASP A 129 18.09 -6.70 1.68
N PRO A 130 18.76 -7.31 0.69
CA PRO A 130 20.05 -6.82 0.17
C PRO A 130 19.95 -5.42 -0.45
N ASN A 131 18.78 -5.02 -0.94
CA ASN A 131 18.53 -3.66 -1.39
C ASN A 131 18.35 -2.75 -0.16
N GLN A 132 19.31 -1.86 0.06
CA GLN A 132 19.36 -1.00 1.23
C GLN A 132 18.13 -0.09 1.35
N GLU A 133 17.57 0.39 0.24
CA GLU A 133 16.40 1.26 0.24
C GLU A 133 15.16 0.52 0.76
N ILE A 134 14.93 -0.71 0.26
CA ILE A 134 13.86 -1.60 0.74
C ILE A 134 14.03 -1.89 2.23
N ALA A 135 15.27 -2.18 2.66
CA ALA A 135 15.58 -2.51 4.03
C ALA A 135 15.35 -1.33 4.99
N GLU A 136 15.75 -0.12 4.63
CA GLU A 136 15.51 1.08 5.45
C GLU A 136 14.02 1.45 5.50
N LEU A 137 13.30 1.45 4.37
CA LEU A 137 11.86 1.70 4.36
C LEU A 137 11.09 0.71 5.26
N ALA A 138 11.43 -0.58 5.20
CA ALA A 138 10.83 -1.57 6.06
C ALA A 138 11.12 -1.32 7.54
N LYS A 139 12.34 -0.86 7.89
CA LYS A 139 12.70 -0.50 9.27
C LYS A 139 11.94 0.72 9.76
N ASP A 140 11.76 1.73 8.91
CA ASP A 140 11.01 2.94 9.23
C ASP A 140 9.54 2.62 9.50
N ILE A 141 8.92 1.80 8.64
CA ILE A 141 7.55 1.31 8.85
C ILE A 141 7.45 0.55 10.17
N LEU A 142 8.40 -0.35 10.47
CA LEU A 142 8.44 -1.10 11.72
C LEU A 142 8.53 -0.15 12.94
N ALA A 143 9.39 0.87 12.87
CA ALA A 143 9.54 1.86 13.93
C ALA A 143 8.23 2.62 14.19
N ASP A 144 7.55 3.08 13.14
CA ASP A 144 6.28 3.81 13.26
C ASP A 144 5.13 2.97 13.81
N ILE A 145 5.12 1.66 13.52
CA ILE A 145 4.15 0.74 14.12
C ILE A 145 4.54 0.26 15.53
N GLY A 146 5.62 0.82 16.10
CA GLY A 146 6.06 0.63 17.48
C GLY A 146 7.00 -0.56 17.70
N GLU A 147 7.60 -1.09 16.64
CA GLU A 147 8.55 -2.20 16.72
C GLU A 147 9.99 -1.68 16.79
N LYS A 148 10.80 -2.30 17.66
CA LYS A 148 12.24 -2.02 17.73
C LYS A 148 12.96 -2.88 16.70
N THR A 149 13.43 -2.27 15.62
CA THR A 149 14.41 -2.92 14.74
C THR A 149 15.77 -2.86 15.43
N VAL A 150 16.49 -3.99 15.47
CA VAL A 150 17.84 -4.02 16.06
C VAL A 150 18.73 -3.22 15.12
N SER A 151 18.96 -1.96 15.45
CA SER A 151 19.91 -1.11 14.75
C SER A 151 21.30 -1.65 15.05
N SER A 152 21.87 -2.40 14.10
CA SER A 152 23.28 -2.76 14.12
C SER A 152 24.11 -1.51 13.90
N LYS A 153 24.29 -0.71 14.96
CA LYS A 153 25.33 0.30 14.99
C LYS A 153 26.66 -0.44 15.20
N PRO A 154 27.62 -0.38 14.25
CA PRO A 154 28.94 -0.89 14.54
C PRO A 154 29.55 -0.03 15.65
N ALA A 155 30.19 -0.71 16.60
CA ALA A 155 30.93 -0.12 17.71
C ALA A 155 32.12 0.73 17.22
#